data_AF-D0GIX6-F1
#
_entry.id   AF-D0GIX6-F1
#
_cell.length_a   1.000
_cell.length_b   1.000
_cell.length_c   1.000
_cell.angle_alpha   90.00
_cell.angle_beta   90.00
_cell.angle_gamma   90.00
#
_symmetry.space_group_name_H-M   'P 1'
#
loop_
_entity.id
_entity.type
_entity.pdbx_description
1 polymer ?
#
loop_
_entity_poly.entity_id
_entity_poly.type
_entity_poly.pdbx_seq_one_letter_code
_entity_poly.pdbx_strand_id
1 'polypeptide(L)' 'MEFYKRLVIKVLERSSLAEDNPLLKKLKSGHDLTQKEMVLLEELFDSII' A
#
# COMPACT_ATOMS: atom_id res chain seq x y z
N MET A 1 -10.35 -10.56 4.58
CA MET A 1 -9.67 -9.64 3.63
C MET A 1 -9.43 -8.24 4.19
N GLU A 2 -10.36 -7.64 4.95
CA GLU A 2 -10.14 -6.31 5.56
C GLU A 2 -8.91 -6.21 6.48
N PHE A 3 -8.62 -7.25 7.26
CA PHE A 3 -7.46 -7.26 8.15
C PHE A 3 -6.14 -7.04 7.39
N TYR A 4 -5.91 -7.77 6.29
CA TYR A 4 -4.71 -7.63 5.47
C TYR A 4 -4.61 -6.25 4.82
N LYS A 5 -5.72 -5.70 4.33
CA LYS A 5 -5.75 -4.32 3.81
C LYS A 5 -5.33 -3.30 4.87
N ARG A 6 -5.85 -3.43 6.10
CA ARG A 6 -5.47 -2.55 7.23
C ARG A 6 -4.00 -2.71 7.61
N LEU A 7 -3.45 -3.93 7.52
CA LEU A 7 -2.03 -4.18 7.77
C LEU A 7 -1.16 -3.49 6.73
N VAL A 8 -1.47 -3.65 5.44
CA VAL A 8 -0.76 -2.98 4.34
C VAL A 8 -0.78 -1.47 4.55
N ILE A 9 -1.95 -0.88 4.80
CA ILE A 9 -2.09 0.56 5.07
C ILE A 9 -1.17 0.97 6.23
N LYS A 10 -1.18 0.24 7.35
CA LYS A 10 -0.32 0.55 8.51
C LYS A 10 1.18 0.46 8.22
N VAL A 11 1.61 -0.50 7.40
CA VAL A 11 3.03 -0.61 7.04
C VAL A 11 3.44 0.54 6.13
N LEU A 12 2.61 0.86 5.14
CA LEU A 12 2.82 2.01 4.25
C LEU A 12 2.81 3.34 5.01
N GLU A 13 1.93 3.52 5.99
CA GLU A 13 1.92 4.73 6.85
C GLU A 13 3.17 4.89 7.70
N ARG A 14 3.84 3.79 8.05
CA ARG A 14 5.07 3.82 8.86
C ARG A 14 6.33 3.98 8.03
N SER A 15 6.23 3.82 6.72
CA SER A 15 7.36 3.98 5.81
C SER A 15 7.35 5.40 5.23
N SER A 16 8.45 6.12 5.44
CA SER A 16 8.67 7.47 4.88
C SER A 16 8.66 7.48 3.35
N LEU A 17 8.96 6.34 2.70
CA LEU A 17 8.91 6.18 1.24
C LEU A 17 7.47 6.03 0.71
N ALA A 18 6.53 5.63 1.56
CA ALA A 18 5.16 5.31 1.18
C ALA A 18 4.12 6.34 1.65
N GLU A 19 4.51 7.29 2.50
CA GLU A 19 3.61 8.27 3.11
C GLU A 19 2.85 9.11 2.06
N ASP A 20 3.50 9.48 0.96
CA ASP A 20 2.89 10.24 -0.14
C ASP A 20 2.47 9.38 -1.35
N ASN A 21 2.60 8.06 -1.23
CA ASN A 21 2.38 7.16 -2.36
C ASN A 21 0.88 7.11 -2.76
N PRO A 22 0.55 7.23 -4.05
CA PRO A 22 -0.84 7.18 -4.54
C PRO A 22 -1.54 5.85 -4.19
N LEU A 23 -0.81 4.75 -4.03
CA LEU A 23 -1.34 3.45 -3.61
C LEU A 23 -1.93 3.52 -2.20
N LEU A 24 -1.27 4.23 -1.27
CA LEU A 24 -1.75 4.41 0.09
C LEU A 24 -3.05 5.23 0.12
N LYS A 25 -3.10 6.32 -0.66
CA LYS A 25 -4.31 7.16 -0.79
C LYS A 25 -5.49 6.34 -1.31
N LYS A 26 -5.27 5.50 -2.32
CA LYS A 26 -6.30 4.64 -2.91
C LYS A 26 -6.81 3.58 -1.93
N LEU A 27 -5.90 2.90 -1.23
CA LEU A 27 -6.24 1.91 -0.20
C LEU A 27 -7.04 2.54 0.96
N LYS A 28 -6.66 3.75 1.40
CA LYS A 28 -7.37 4.51 2.44
C LYS A 28 -8.78 4.93 2.01
N SER A 29 -8.98 5.23 0.74
CA SER A 29 -10.30 5.54 0.18
C SER A 29 -11.20 4.30 0.03
N GLY A 30 -10.74 3.12 0.44
CA GLY A 30 -11.51 1.87 0.39
C GLY A 30 -11.57 1.24 -1.00
N HIS A 31 -10.80 1.77 -1.96
CA HIS A 31 -10.72 1.19 -3.30
C HIS A 31 -9.73 0.04 -3.34
N ASP A 32 -10.10 -0.99 -4.08
CA ASP A 32 -9.19 -2.08 -4.41
C ASP A 32 -8.10 -1.62 -5.38
N LEU A 33 -6.92 -2.22 -5.23
CA LEU A 33 -5.83 -2.06 -6.17
C LEU A 33 -6.10 -2.93 -7.40
N THR A 34 -5.77 -2.38 -8.55
CA THR A 34 -5.70 -3.13 -9.81
C THR A 34 -4.47 -4.03 -9.81
N GLN A 35 -4.41 -4.99 -10.73
CA GLN A 35 -3.28 -5.91 -10.83
C GLN A 35 -1.93 -5.18 -11.02
N LYS A 36 -1.91 -4.11 -11.82
CA LYS A 36 -0.71 -3.28 -12.00
C LYS A 36 -0.29 -2.58 -10.70
N GLU A 37 -1.26 -2.09 -9.93
CA GLU A 37 -1.00 -1.43 -8.65
C GLU A 37 -0.56 -2.42 -7.56
N MET A 38 -1.01 -3.68 -7.63
CA MET A 38 -0.50 -4.73 -6.76
C MET A 38 0.98 -5.03 -7.02
N VAL A 39 1.42 -5.05 -8.29
CA VAL A 39 2.84 -5.21 -8.63
C VAL A 39 3.67 -4.04 -8.11
N LEU A 40 3.21 -2.80 -8.30
CA LEU A 40 3.87 -1.62 -7.75
C LEU A 40 3.93 -1.63 -6.22
N LEU A 41 2.90 -2.19 -5.58
CA LEU A 41 2.87 -2.35 -4.13
C LEU A 41 3.92 -3.38 -3.67
N GLU A 42 4.07 -4.50 -4.37
CA GLU A 42 5.15 -5.48 -4.12
C GLU A 42 6.53 -4.83 -4.24
N GLU A 43 6.81 -4.11 -5.33
CA GLU A 43 8.08 -3.40 -5.53
C GLU A 43 8.35 -2.36 -4.42
N LEU A 44 7.29 -1.70 -3.95
CA LEU A 44 7.38 -0.76 -2.84
C LEU A 44 7.70 -1.49 -1.53
N PHE A 45 7.12 -2.66 -1.29
CA PHE A 45 7.44 -3.48 -0.11
C PHE A 45 8.89 -3.99 -0.15
N ASP A 46 9.38 -4.43 -1.31
CA ASP A 46 10.79 -4.83 -1.52
C ASP A 46 11.76 -3.65 -1.29
N SER A 47 11.29 -2.42 -1.42
CA SER A 47 12.09 -1.22 -1.12
C SER A 47 12.07 -0.83 0.36
N ILE A 48 11.15 -1.41 1.16
CA ILE A 48 10.94 -1.09 2.58
C ILE A 48 11.54 -2.17 3.50
N ILE A 49 11.56 -3.43 3.07
CA ILE A 49 12.02 -4.61 3.82
C ILE A 49 13.32 -5.13 3.20
#